data_AF-A0A269XEK7-F1
#
_entry.id   AF-A0A269XEK7-F1
#
_cell.length_a   1.000
_cell.length_b   1.000
_cell.length_c   1.000
_cell.angle_alpha   90.00
_cell.angle_beta   90.00
_cell.angle_gamma   90.00
#
_symmetry.space_group_name_H-M   'P 1'
#
loop_
_entity.id
_entity.type
_entity.pdbx_description
1 polymer ?
#
loop_
_entity_poly.entity_id
_entity_poly.type
_entity_poly.pdbx_seq_one_letter_code
_entity_poly.pdbx_strand_id
1 'polypeptide(L)'
;EEEREGQIARGEMPRYGGQHAHLTEEQRQQFEAEGRKPSIRFRVPKDKTYTFNDMVKGEISFDSNNIGDWVIVKKDGVPTYNFAVAVD
;
A
#
# COMPACT_ATOMS: atom_id res chain seq x y z
N GLU A 1 -5.84 -7.85 10.15
CA GLU A 1 -5.68 -9.32 10.19
C GLU A 1 -6.65 -10.06 9.28
N GLU A 2 -7.97 -9.94 9.46
CA GLU A 2 -8.96 -10.79 8.75
C GLU A 2 -8.84 -10.84 7.22
N GLU A 3 -8.63 -9.70 6.55
CA GLU A 3 -8.44 -9.68 5.09
C GLU A 3 -7.18 -10.45 4.66
N ARG A 4 -6.09 -10.29 5.43
CA ARG A 4 -4.81 -10.97 5.19
C ARG A 4 -4.96 -12.47 5.39
N GLU A 5 -5.65 -12.89 6.46
CA GLU A 5 -5.92 -14.31 6.75
C GLU A 5 -6.82 -14.94 5.68
N GLY A 6 -7.85 -14.21 5.24
CA GLY A 6 -8.73 -14.66 4.15
C GLY A 6 -8.00 -14.79 2.80
N GLN A 7 -7.07 -13.88 2.50
CA GLN A 7 -6.23 -13.98 1.30
C GLN A 7 -5.30 -15.20 1.37
N ILE A 8 -4.66 -15.43 2.52
CA ILE A 8 -3.81 -16.61 2.75
C ILE A 8 -4.62 -17.90 2.61
N ALA A 9 -5.83 -17.96 3.17
CA ALA A 9 -6.71 -19.12 3.06
C ALA A 9 -7.15 -19.42 1.61
N ARG A 10 -7.19 -18.40 0.74
CA ARG A 10 -7.46 -18.54 -0.70
C ARG A 10 -6.20 -18.77 -1.55
N GLY A 11 -5.02 -18.85 -0.95
CA GLY A 11 -3.74 -18.95 -1.67
C GLY A 11 -3.35 -17.68 -2.42
N GLU A 12 -3.96 -16.55 -2.10
CA GLU A 12 -3.68 -15.26 -2.70
C GLU A 12 -2.52 -14.58 -1.96
N MET A 13 -1.68 -13.83 -2.68
CA MET A 13 -0.69 -12.98 -2.02
C MET A 13 -1.39 -11.92 -1.17
N PRO A 14 -1.09 -11.85 0.14
CA PRO A 14 -1.78 -10.94 1.02
C PRO A 14 -1.41 -9.50 0.69
N ARG A 15 -2.42 -8.68 0.42
CA ARG A 15 -2.29 -7.27 0.04
C ARG A 15 -3.42 -6.46 0.65
N TYR A 16 -3.11 -5.20 0.98
CA TYR A 16 -4.13 -4.30 1.49
C TYR A 16 -5.08 -3.88 0.36
N GLY A 17 -6.38 -4.14 0.53
CA GLY A 17 -7.40 -3.90 -0.50
C GLY A 17 -7.79 -2.43 -0.70
N GLY A 18 -7.20 -1.49 0.05
CA GLY A 18 -7.52 -0.07 -0.06
C GLY A 18 -8.84 0.34 0.62
N GLN A 19 -9.25 -0.36 1.67
CA GLN A 19 -10.49 -0.13 2.42
C GLN A 19 -10.65 1.32 2.91
N HIS A 20 -9.53 2.00 3.20
CA HIS A 20 -9.52 3.39 3.65
C HIS A 20 -9.22 4.41 2.55
N ALA A 21 -9.21 4.02 1.27
CA ALA A 21 -8.88 4.93 0.17
C ALA A 21 -9.96 6.00 -0.09
N HIS A 22 -11.22 5.71 0.30
CA HIS A 22 -12.38 6.57 0.04
C HIS A 22 -13.20 6.84 1.31
N LEU A 23 -12.53 6.96 2.47
CA LEU A 23 -13.22 7.33 3.71
C LEU A 23 -13.88 8.70 3.56
N THR A 24 -15.14 8.78 4.00
CA THR A 24 -15.84 10.06 4.13
C THR A 24 -15.24 10.88 5.28
N GLU A 25 -15.54 12.17 5.30
CA GLU A 25 -15.05 13.06 6.34
C GLU A 25 -15.56 12.64 7.73
N GLU A 26 -16.82 12.19 7.82
CA GLU A 26 -17.42 11.69 9.06
C GLU A 26 -16.71 10.44 9.57
N GLN A 27 -16.34 9.51 8.68
CA GLN A 27 -15.60 8.30 9.06
C GLN A 27 -14.19 8.63 9.57
N ARG A 28 -13.52 9.61 8.95
CA ARG A 28 -12.20 10.08 9.41
C ARG A 28 -12.31 10.68 10.81
N GLN A 29 -13.26 11.58 11.01
CA GLN A 29 -13.50 12.22 12.31
C GLN A 29 -13.84 11.20 13.39
N GLN A 30 -14.64 10.17 13.07
CA GLN A 30 -14.92 9.09 14.00
C GLN A 30 -13.64 8.35 14.41
N PHE A 31 -12.80 7.96 13.46
CA PHE A 31 -11.54 7.27 13.78
C PHE A 31 -10.56 8.13 14.57
N GLU A 32 -10.52 9.44 14.30
CA GLU A 32 -9.73 10.40 15.06
C GLU A 32 -10.27 10.57 16.48
N ALA A 33 -11.59 10.64 16.66
CA ALA A 33 -12.24 10.72 17.97
C ALA A 33 -12.02 9.44 18.82
N GLU A 34 -11.91 8.28 18.16
CA GLU A 34 -11.49 7.02 18.78
C GLU A 34 -9.99 6.98 19.17
N GLY A 35 -9.23 8.05 18.88
CA GLY A 35 -7.81 8.15 19.17
C GLY A 35 -6.92 7.33 18.23
N ARG A 36 -7.45 6.88 17.07
CA ARG A 36 -6.66 6.10 16.12
C ARG A 36 -5.63 6.99 15.44
N LYS A 37 -4.36 6.59 15.50
CA LYS A 37 -3.29 7.22 14.73
C LYS A 37 -3.17 6.55 13.35
N PRO A 38 -3.39 7.27 12.24
CA PRO A 38 -3.27 6.69 10.91
C PRO A 38 -1.80 6.52 10.51
N SER A 39 -1.57 5.61 9.58
CA SER A 39 -0.33 5.51 8.81
C SER A 39 -0.60 6.04 7.41
N ILE A 40 0.40 6.60 6.73
CA ILE A 40 0.26 7.05 5.34
C ILE A 40 0.60 5.88 4.40
N ARG A 41 -0.26 5.63 3.42
CA ARG A 41 -0.09 4.59 2.40
C ARG A 41 0.03 5.19 1.01
N PHE A 42 0.83 4.57 0.17
CA PHE A 42 0.91 4.89 -1.26
C PHE A 42 -0.22 4.19 -2.00
N ARG A 43 -0.99 4.94 -2.79
CA ARG A 43 -2.08 4.40 -3.61
C ARG A 43 -1.52 3.90 -4.93
N VAL A 44 -1.58 2.59 -5.15
CA VAL A 44 -1.14 1.97 -6.39
C VAL A 44 -2.30 1.94 -7.37
N PRO A 45 -2.18 2.58 -8.56
CA PRO A 45 -3.19 2.45 -9.61
C PRO A 45 -3.36 0.99 -10.02
N LYS A 46 -4.62 0.53 -10.11
CA LYS A 46 -4.96 -0.81 -10.61
C LYS A 46 -4.75 -0.91 -12.11
N ASP A 47 -4.56 -2.14 -12.59
CA ASP A 47 -4.51 -2.49 -14.02
C ASP A 47 -3.44 -1.72 -14.80
N LYS A 48 -2.28 -1.51 -14.17
CA LYS A 48 -1.10 -0.92 -14.81
C LYS A 48 0.03 -1.93 -14.87
N THR A 49 0.71 -1.96 -16.01
CA THR A 49 2.01 -2.62 -16.13
C THR A 49 3.09 -1.56 -16.07
N TYR A 50 4.02 -1.69 -15.12
CA TYR A 50 5.22 -0.86 -15.03
C TYR A 50 6.38 -1.60 -15.67
N THR A 51 6.92 -1.05 -16.75
CA THR A 51 8.05 -1.64 -17.48
C THR A 51 9.26 -0.72 -17.41
N PHE A 52 10.44 -1.28 -17.14
CA PHE A 52 11.70 -0.56 -17.17
C PHE A 52 12.84 -1.48 -17.63
N ASN A 53 13.90 -0.87 -18.14
CA ASN A 53 15.11 -1.57 -18.57
C ASN A 53 16.11 -1.61 -17.42
N ASP A 54 16.25 -2.78 -16.81
CA ASP A 54 17.28 -3.09 -15.83
C ASP A 54 18.64 -3.29 -16.52
N MET A 55 19.71 -2.83 -15.88
CA MET A 55 21.07 -2.88 -16.45
C MET A 55 21.62 -4.29 -16.62
N VAL A 56 21.13 -5.28 -15.87
CA VAL A 56 21.62 -6.66 -15.89
C VAL A 56 20.62 -7.59 -16.58
N LYS A 57 19.33 -7.43 -16.27
CA LYS A 57 18.28 -8.34 -16.74
C LYS A 57 17.58 -7.87 -18.01
N GLY A 58 17.85 -6.64 -18.48
CA GLY A 58 17.13 -6.07 -19.62
C GLY A 58 15.72 -5.61 -19.24
N GLU A 59 14.76 -5.77 -20.14
CA GLU A 59 13.38 -5.33 -19.90
C GLU A 59 12.69 -6.16 -18.81
N ILE A 60 12.20 -5.50 -17.77
CA ILE A 60 11.41 -6.10 -16.69
C ILE A 60 10.06 -5.40 -16.59
N SER A 61 8.99 -6.18 -16.42
CA SER A 61 7.64 -5.67 -16.21
C SER A 61 7.02 -6.16 -14.90
N PHE A 62 6.27 -5.29 -14.24
CA PHE A 62 5.53 -5.56 -13.01
C PHE A 62 4.06 -5.18 -13.16
N ASP A 63 3.17 -6.10 -12.82
CA ASP A 63 1.72 -5.84 -12.74
C ASP A 63 1.39 -5.18 -11.39
N SER A 64 0.75 -4.01 -11.45
CA SER A 64 0.37 -3.21 -10.29
C SER A 64 -0.61 -3.92 -9.36
N ASN A 65 -1.41 -4.86 -9.89
CA ASN A 65 -2.37 -5.66 -9.12
C ASN A 65 -1.68 -6.60 -8.13
N ASN A 66 -0.39 -6.89 -8.30
CA ASN A 66 0.41 -7.74 -7.42
C ASN A 66 1.06 -6.98 -6.24
N ILE A 67 1.05 -5.65 -6.22
CA ILE A 67 1.82 -4.84 -5.26
C ILE A 67 0.92 -4.32 -4.12
N GLY A 68 -0.29 -3.83 -4.44
CA GLY A 68 -1.26 -3.30 -3.47
C GLY A 68 -0.78 -2.03 -2.74
N ASP A 69 -1.66 -1.41 -1.94
CA ASP A 69 -1.36 -0.13 -1.27
C ASP A 69 -0.47 -0.34 -0.02
N TRP A 70 0.82 0.00 -0.12
CA TRP A 70 1.80 -0.19 0.96
C TRP A 70 2.00 1.07 1.82
N VAL A 71 2.53 0.89 3.03
CA VAL A 71 2.80 1.99 3.98
C VAL A 71 4.07 2.74 3.59
N ILE A 72 3.99 4.07 3.47
CA ILE A 72 5.13 4.96 3.23
C ILE A 72 5.55 5.75 4.46
N VAL A 73 4.62 6.00 5.40
CA VAL A 73 4.92 6.61 6.70
C VAL A 73 4.16 5.85 7.78
N LYS A 74 4.88 5.42 8.82
CA LYS A 74 4.32 4.70 9.96
C LYS A 74 3.52 5.64 10.89
N LYS A 75 2.79 5.07 11.84
CA LYS A 75 1.96 5.82 12.82
C LYS A 75 2.77 6.74 13.74
N ASP A 76 4.07 6.49 13.87
CA ASP A 76 5.03 7.29 14.63
C ASP A 76 5.67 8.41 13.79
N GLY A 77 5.28 8.55 12.52
CA GLY A 77 5.82 9.55 11.59
C GLY A 77 7.11 9.14 10.88
N VAL A 78 7.65 7.95 11.15
CA VAL A 78 8.89 7.49 10.53
C VAL A 78 8.61 7.00 9.09
N PRO A 79 9.32 7.52 8.07
CA PRO A 79 9.18 7.05 6.69
C PRO A 79 9.68 5.61 6.55
N THR A 80 9.09 4.85 5.64
CA THR A 80 9.58 3.49 5.31
C THR A 80 10.75 3.57 4.33
N TYR A 81 11.57 2.51 4.31
CA TYR A 81 12.77 2.43 3.47
C TYR A 81 12.51 2.82 2.01
N ASN A 82 11.50 2.20 1.37
CA ASN A 82 11.16 2.46 -0.03
C ASN A 82 10.77 3.92 -0.29
N PHE A 83 10.20 4.62 0.69
CA PHE A 83 9.85 6.03 0.53
C PHE A 83 11.06 6.94 0.76
N ALA A 84 11.85 6.68 1.80
CA ALA A 84 13.07 7.44 2.08
C ALA A 84 14.06 7.38 0.90
N VAL A 85 14.36 6.18 0.40
CA VAL A 85 15.31 5.97 -0.72
C VAL A 85 14.83 6.55 -2.05
N ALA A 86 13.53 6.80 -2.21
CA ALA A 86 12.98 7.39 -3.43
C ALA A 86 12.96 8.93 -3.38
N VAL A 87 13.05 9.51 -2.18
CA VAL A 87 13.07 10.97 -1.97
C VAL A 87 14.50 11.50 -1.93
N ASP A 88 15.40 10.77 -1.28
CA ASP A 88 16.85 11.06 -1.24
C ASP A 88 17.49 10.96 -2.64
#